data_AF-A0A2P8FXI7-F1
#
_entry.id   AF-A0A2P8FXI7-F1
#
_cell.length_a   1.000
_cell.length_b   1.000
_cell.length_c   1.000
_cell.angle_alpha   90.00
_cell.angle_beta   90.00
_cell.angle_gamma   90.00
#
_symmetry.space_group_name_H-M   'P 1'
#
loop_
_entity.id
_entity.type
_entity.pdbx_description
1 polymer ?
#
loop_
_entity_poly.entity_id
_entity_poly.type
_entity_poly.pdbx_seq_one_letter_code
_entity_poly.pdbx_strand_id
1 'polypeptide(L)'
;MGLQSLKEYGFGIKIRFQRISQSHNGWISFFRVIAYIANCQNVFIFVLYFNEEHSCYCNIMKTLTGYELSQFLSLILRHKPETINIALDAYGYAKIDEITQNAKNIDLVITEDAIRNVVLYSDKKRFKVTGNSIKAIQGHSFEVNIDEQSQKPPDILYHGIRFKLKETVTQQGLLGTTGKLIPLYPNYYSAFIVENTNKKGPVVFEINAGEMYNDGYEFYLTDNNVWQTKTVPVKYMVIKSLNEIDRLKKIIITISSFFTKITNADIVLDPGFNRDPSIYVENCYLCNSKRALYWFYDGRLICNELTYERPAKSHRLLGRKTGFEQIQNEKEIILRSAFEIEIREDAELQISKNSLSHGIGIRFHCPHCNELNMAANGKKTGEEINCIVCNTPIFKIDKLTEIHQVAVPL
;
A
#
# COMPACT_ATOMS: atom_id res chain seq x y z
N MET A 1 -36.18 31.24 27.75
CA MET A 1 -36.39 30.26 26.66
C MET A 1 -36.42 31.01 25.34
N GLY A 2 -35.47 30.74 24.45
CA GLY A 2 -35.38 31.34 23.13
C GLY A 2 -34.28 30.61 22.36
N LEU A 3 -34.67 29.62 21.56
CA LEU A 3 -33.81 28.89 20.64
C LEU A 3 -33.73 29.71 19.35
N GLN A 4 -32.53 30.10 18.90
CA GLN A 4 -32.36 30.72 17.59
C GLN A 4 -31.23 30.07 16.77
N SER A 5 -31.64 29.69 15.56
CA SER A 5 -30.95 29.20 14.35
C SER A 5 -29.93 28.06 14.47
N LEU A 6 -30.33 26.90 13.93
CA LEU A 6 -29.43 25.93 13.30
C LEU A 6 -28.91 26.52 11.98
N LYS A 7 -27.59 26.51 11.75
CA LYS A 7 -27.03 26.69 10.40
C LYS A 7 -26.31 25.41 10.02
N GLU A 8 -26.73 24.82 8.89
CA GLU A 8 -26.00 23.72 8.24
C GLU A 8 -24.93 24.33 7.34
N TYR A 9 -23.67 24.01 7.61
CA TYR A 9 -22.58 24.23 6.65
C TYR A 9 -22.25 22.88 6.00
N GLY A 10 -21.95 22.92 4.70
CA GLY A 10 -21.87 21.85 3.68
C GLY A 10 -21.17 20.50 3.95
N PHE A 11 -21.04 20.06 5.19
CA PHE A 11 -20.55 18.74 5.62
C PHE A 11 -21.32 18.18 6.84
N GLY A 12 -22.64 18.40 6.92
CA GLY A 12 -23.51 17.75 7.92
C GLY A 12 -23.22 18.10 9.39
N ILE A 13 -22.52 19.21 9.65
CA ILE A 13 -22.22 19.67 11.02
C ILE A 13 -23.43 20.44 11.56
N LYS A 14 -24.04 19.93 12.63
CA LYS A 14 -25.09 20.65 13.38
C LYS A 14 -24.50 21.29 14.63
N ILE A 15 -24.56 22.61 14.70
CA ILE A 15 -24.09 23.39 15.84
C ILE A 15 -25.30 23.89 16.64
N ARG A 16 -25.31 23.64 17.95
CA ARG A 16 -26.35 24.12 18.88
C ARG A 16 -25.73 25.08 19.88
N PHE A 17 -26.29 26.28 19.96
CA PHE A 17 -25.91 27.29 20.94
C PHE A 17 -26.89 27.27 22.12
N GLN A 18 -26.38 27.25 23.35
CA GLN A 18 -27.18 27.42 24.57
C GLN A 18 -26.57 28.54 25.40
N ARG A 19 -27.34 29.61 25.63
CA ARG A 19 -26.91 30.73 26.48
C ARG A 19 -26.91 30.27 27.94
N ILE A 20 -25.77 30.37 28.62
CA ILE A 20 -25.59 29.88 30.00
C ILE A 20 -25.86 30.98 31.02
N SER A 21 -25.38 32.20 30.80
CA SER A 21 -25.64 33.35 31.68
C SER A 21 -25.32 34.68 30.98
N GLN A 22 -25.77 35.78 31.59
CA GLN A 22 -25.50 37.16 31.17
C GLN A 22 -24.98 37.92 32.39
N SER A 23 -23.91 38.72 32.24
CA SER A 23 -23.43 39.55 33.36
C SER A 23 -24.42 40.68 33.66
N HIS A 24 -24.45 41.15 34.92
CA HIS A 24 -25.45 42.13 35.41
C HIS A 24 -25.50 43.45 34.63
N ASN A 25 -24.44 43.80 33.90
CA ASN A 25 -24.39 45.02 33.09
C ASN A 25 -24.69 44.79 31.60
N GLY A 26 -25.04 43.57 31.19
CA GLY A 26 -25.55 43.29 29.84
C GLY A 26 -24.50 43.07 28.75
N TRP A 27 -23.21 43.34 29.00
CA TRP A 27 -22.14 43.33 27.99
C TRP A 27 -21.49 41.96 27.71
N ILE A 28 -21.65 40.96 28.60
CA ILE A 28 -21.04 39.63 28.43
C ILE A 28 -22.11 38.56 28.39
N SER A 29 -22.13 37.77 27.31
CA SER A 29 -23.00 36.60 27.15
C SER A 29 -22.18 35.33 27.08
N PHE A 30 -22.41 34.39 28.00
CA PHE A 30 -21.76 33.08 27.98
C PHE A 30 -22.57 32.11 27.12
N PHE A 31 -21.94 31.49 26.12
CA PHE A 31 -22.58 30.49 25.27
C PHE A 31 -21.87 29.15 25.39
N ARG A 32 -22.64 28.08 25.57
CA ARG A 32 -22.20 26.71 25.33
C ARG A 32 -22.41 26.40 23.86
N VAL A 33 -21.36 25.98 23.17
CA VAL A 33 -21.45 25.49 21.78
C VAL A 33 -21.31 23.97 21.82
N ILE A 34 -22.32 23.25 21.32
CA ILE A 34 -22.26 21.80 21.13
C ILE A 34 -22.36 21.54 19.63
N ALA A 35 -21.29 21.03 19.03
CA ALA A 35 -21.25 20.64 17.62
C ALA A 35 -21.32 19.12 17.48
N TYR A 36 -22.21 18.62 16.64
CA TYR A 36 -22.32 17.22 16.29
C TYR A 36 -21.83 17.03 14.85
N ILE A 37 -20.83 16.16 14.67
CA ILE A 37 -20.38 15.70 13.35
C ILE A 37 -21.02 14.34 13.11
N ALA A 38 -21.98 14.27 12.20
CA ALA A 38 -22.68 13.04 11.87
C ALA A 38 -21.87 12.20 10.87
N ASN A 39 -20.85 11.49 11.35
CA ASN A 39 -20.44 10.13 10.95
C ASN A 39 -19.05 9.81 11.52
N CYS A 40 -18.93 8.62 12.12
CA CYS A 40 -17.76 8.04 12.81
C CYS A 40 -17.55 8.45 14.29
N GLN A 41 -18.10 7.62 15.18
CA GLN A 41 -17.65 7.16 16.51
C GLN A 41 -16.79 8.02 17.48
N ASN A 42 -16.51 9.30 17.25
CA ASN A 42 -15.81 10.15 18.21
C ASN A 42 -16.58 11.46 18.44
N VAL A 43 -17.05 11.67 19.67
CA VAL A 43 -17.64 12.93 20.12
C VAL A 43 -16.52 13.84 20.61
N PHE A 44 -16.28 14.95 19.92
CA PHE A 44 -15.35 15.99 20.40
C PHE A 44 -16.12 17.05 21.17
N ILE A 45 -15.76 17.28 22.44
CA ILE A 45 -16.30 18.36 23.27
C ILE A 45 -15.34 19.54 23.19
N PHE A 46 -15.80 20.68 22.66
CA PHE A 46 -15.05 21.93 22.65
C PHE A 46 -15.62 22.88 23.73
N VAL A 47 -14.73 23.49 24.52
CA VAL A 47 -15.05 24.62 25.38
C VAL A 47 -14.21 25.79 24.88
N LEU A 48 -14.86 26.82 24.33
CA LEU A 48 -14.18 28.02 23.83
C LEU A 48 -14.40 29.16 24.84
N TYR A 49 -13.32 29.83 25.22
CA TYR A 49 -13.34 31.07 26.00
C TYR A 49 -13.01 32.22 25.04
N PHE A 50 -13.79 33.31 25.11
CA PHE A 50 -13.54 34.53 24.35
C PHE A 50 -12.93 35.57 25.29
N ASN A 51 -11.81 36.16 24.89
CA ASN A 51 -11.41 37.51 25.29
C ASN A 51 -11.08 38.30 24.02
N GLU A 52 -11.47 39.58 24.01
CA GLU A 52 -11.17 40.49 22.91
C GLU A 52 -9.65 40.70 22.82
N GLU A 53 -9.15 40.70 21.59
CA GLU A 53 -7.75 40.74 21.17
C GLU A 53 -7.02 39.38 21.12
N HIS A 54 -6.46 39.10 19.93
CA HIS A 54 -5.66 37.96 19.49
C HIS A 54 -6.38 36.85 18.70
N SER A 55 -5.83 36.60 17.50
CA SER A 55 -6.23 35.56 16.56
C SER A 55 -6.31 34.18 17.20
N CYS A 56 -7.41 33.45 16.97
CA CYS A 56 -7.51 32.04 17.33
C CYS A 56 -6.64 31.19 16.39
N TYR A 57 -5.53 30.67 16.91
CA TYR A 57 -4.86 29.50 16.34
C TYR A 57 -5.41 28.25 17.03
N CYS A 58 -6.18 27.44 16.31
CA CYS A 58 -6.47 26.08 16.75
C CYS A 58 -5.31 25.19 16.29
N ASN A 59 -4.27 25.03 17.12
CA ASN A 59 -3.28 23.98 16.88
C ASN A 59 -3.93 22.63 17.21
N ILE A 60 -4.56 22.03 16.20
CA ILE A 60 -4.98 20.63 16.27
C ILE A 60 -3.70 19.80 16.22
N MET A 61 -3.18 19.41 17.40
CA MET A 61 -2.06 18.47 17.42
C MET A 61 -2.52 17.13 16.83
N LYS A 62 -1.74 16.60 15.89
CA LYS A 62 -2.03 15.32 15.25
C LYS A 62 -1.45 14.18 16.08
N THR A 63 -2.31 13.29 16.58
CA THR A 63 -1.85 12.06 17.23
C THR A 63 -1.40 11.04 16.19
N LEU A 64 -0.17 10.54 16.29
CA LEU A 64 0.32 9.47 15.41
C LEU A 64 0.20 8.11 16.08
N THR A 65 -0.40 7.15 15.36
CA THR A 65 -0.49 5.75 15.78
C THR A 65 -0.23 4.82 14.59
N GLY A 66 -0.02 3.53 14.87
CA GLY A 66 0.08 2.47 13.85
C GLY A 66 1.05 2.78 12.71
N TYR A 67 0.54 2.78 11.49
CA TYR A 67 1.38 2.98 10.30
C TYR A 67 2.00 4.38 10.20
N GLU A 68 1.23 5.43 10.49
CA GLU A 68 1.73 6.81 10.39
C GLU A 68 2.90 7.01 11.36
N LEU A 69 2.77 6.47 12.58
CA LEU A 69 3.85 6.46 13.56
C LEU A 69 5.04 5.63 13.07
N SER A 70 4.82 4.44 12.50
CA SER A 70 5.93 3.63 11.95
C SER A 70 6.68 4.34 10.82
N GLN A 71 6.01 5.13 9.98
CA GLN A 71 6.64 5.92 8.92
C GLN A 71 7.45 7.06 9.51
N PHE A 72 6.88 7.76 10.50
CA PHE A 72 7.55 8.84 11.20
C PHE A 72 8.79 8.37 11.97
N LEU A 73 8.69 7.27 12.72
CA LEU A 73 9.83 6.64 13.39
C LEU A 73 10.90 6.20 12.38
N SER A 74 10.50 5.68 11.21
CA SER A 74 11.47 5.32 10.16
C SER A 74 12.20 6.55 9.61
N LEU A 75 11.52 7.69 9.48
CA LEU A 75 12.14 8.95 9.07
C LEU A 75 13.19 9.40 10.08
N ILE A 76 12.81 9.54 11.35
CA ILE A 76 13.68 10.15 12.36
C ILE A 76 14.81 9.22 12.81
N LEU A 77 14.58 7.90 12.86
CA LEU A 77 15.58 6.94 13.30
C LEU A 77 16.54 6.51 12.17
N ARG A 78 16.21 6.74 10.90
CA ARG A 78 17.06 6.30 9.77
C ARG A 78 17.63 7.43 8.94
N HIS A 79 16.95 8.56 8.88
CA HIS A 79 17.23 9.56 7.86
C HIS A 79 17.42 10.96 8.43
N LYS A 80 16.53 11.39 9.31
CA LYS A 80 16.43 12.79 9.73
C LYS A 80 16.13 12.94 11.23
N PRO A 81 17.03 12.53 12.13
CA PRO A 81 16.84 12.71 13.58
C PRO A 81 16.62 14.19 13.97
N GLU A 82 17.17 15.12 13.19
CA GLU A 82 17.00 16.57 13.34
C GLU A 82 15.54 17.04 13.16
N THR A 83 14.66 16.22 12.53
CA THR A 83 13.23 16.56 12.35
C THR A 83 12.55 16.90 13.67
N ILE A 84 12.97 16.23 14.75
CA ILE A 84 12.52 16.53 16.12
C ILE A 84 13.72 16.73 17.06
N ASN A 85 14.89 17.10 16.53
CA ASN A 85 16.10 17.35 17.31
C ASN A 85 16.43 16.25 18.34
N ILE A 86 16.32 14.97 17.95
CA ILE A 86 16.76 13.85 18.80
C ILE A 86 18.22 13.49 18.51
N ALA A 87 18.94 13.05 19.53
CA ALA A 87 20.27 12.46 19.35
C ALA A 87 20.14 10.93 19.20
N LEU A 88 20.92 10.38 18.27
CA LEU A 88 21.15 8.94 18.18
C LEU A 88 22.54 8.65 18.73
N ASP A 89 22.66 7.60 19.54
CA ASP A 89 23.97 7.10 19.95
C ASP A 89 24.70 6.42 18.78
N ALA A 90 25.93 5.98 19.03
CA ALA A 90 26.75 5.32 18.02
C ALA A 90 26.09 4.07 17.41
N TYR A 91 25.13 3.45 18.08
CA TYR A 91 24.42 2.24 17.64
C TYR A 91 23.02 2.53 17.11
N GLY A 92 22.65 3.81 16.98
CA GLY A 92 21.37 4.27 16.45
C GLY A 92 20.21 4.30 17.46
N TYR A 93 20.47 4.20 18.76
CA TYR A 93 19.42 4.33 19.78
C TYR A 93 19.11 5.80 20.09
N ALA A 94 17.81 6.12 20.15
CA ALA A 94 17.26 7.33 20.74
C ALA A 94 16.44 6.98 22.00
N LYS A 95 16.31 7.94 22.91
CA LYS A 95 15.41 7.81 24.06
C LYS A 95 13.96 8.03 23.65
N ILE A 96 13.06 7.17 24.13
CA ILE A 96 11.62 7.28 23.85
C ILE A 96 11.05 8.58 24.42
N ASP A 97 11.50 8.99 25.61
CA ASP A 97 11.08 10.25 26.22
C ASP A 97 11.42 11.47 25.34
N GLU A 98 12.61 11.51 24.75
CA GLU A 98 13.01 12.60 23.85
C GLU A 98 12.13 12.64 22.60
N ILE A 99 11.76 11.47 22.05
CA ILE A 99 10.85 11.37 20.90
C ILE A 99 9.46 11.91 21.26
N THR A 100 8.89 11.48 22.38
CA THR A 100 7.52 11.87 22.79
C THR A 100 7.44 13.34 23.22
N GLN A 101 8.51 13.89 23.80
CA GLN A 101 8.58 15.30 24.17
C GLN A 101 8.81 16.19 22.94
N ASN A 102 9.81 15.88 22.12
CA ASN A 102 10.18 16.76 21.01
C ASN A 102 9.19 16.71 19.84
N ALA A 103 8.44 15.63 19.66
CA ALA A 103 7.37 15.56 18.66
C ALA A 103 6.29 16.64 18.88
N LYS A 104 6.06 17.06 20.13
CA LYS A 104 5.10 18.13 20.45
C LYS A 104 5.52 19.48 19.86
N ASN A 105 6.81 19.70 19.63
CA ASN A 105 7.33 20.94 19.04
C ASN A 105 6.95 21.11 17.56
N ILE A 106 6.47 20.03 16.92
CA ILE A 106 5.96 20.04 15.54
C ILE A 106 4.48 19.62 15.49
N ASP A 107 3.74 19.90 16.58
CA ASP A 107 2.32 19.62 16.73
C ASP A 107 1.93 18.13 16.57
N LEU A 108 2.85 17.21 16.92
CA LEU A 108 2.58 15.77 16.92
C LEU A 108 2.45 15.23 18.35
N VAL A 109 1.41 14.42 18.59
CA VAL A 109 1.26 13.64 19.82
C VAL A 109 1.67 12.19 19.56
N ILE A 110 2.70 11.75 20.25
CA ILE A 110 3.20 10.38 20.22
C ILE A 110 3.27 9.89 21.67
N THR A 111 2.72 8.72 21.96
CA THR A 111 2.82 8.09 23.28
C THR A 111 3.80 6.92 23.25
N GLU A 112 4.41 6.62 24.39
CA GLU A 112 5.25 5.44 24.56
C GLU A 112 4.49 4.15 24.21
N ASP A 113 3.25 4.02 24.66
CA ASP A 113 2.39 2.88 24.33
C ASP A 113 2.20 2.73 22.82
N ALA A 114 2.01 3.83 22.08
CA ALA A 114 1.90 3.78 20.63
C ALA A 114 3.22 3.32 19.97
N ILE A 115 4.37 3.78 20.47
CA ILE A 115 5.70 3.35 19.99
C ILE A 115 5.89 1.85 20.24
N ARG A 116 5.61 1.39 21.47
CA ARG A 116 5.74 -0.04 21.85
C ARG A 116 4.78 -0.91 21.02
N ASN A 117 3.54 -0.47 20.81
CA ASN A 117 2.60 -1.16 19.93
C ASN A 117 3.12 -1.25 18.48
N VAL A 118 3.68 -0.17 17.94
CA VAL A 118 4.30 -0.21 16.59
C VAL A 118 5.45 -1.21 16.54
N VAL A 119 6.28 -1.30 17.58
CA VAL A 119 7.40 -2.25 17.61
C VAL A 119 6.89 -3.69 17.67
N LEU A 120 5.88 -3.97 18.49
CA LEU A 120 5.31 -5.30 18.67
C LEU A 120 4.56 -5.80 17.43
N TYR A 121 3.78 -4.95 16.77
CA TYR A 121 2.85 -5.36 15.70
C TYR A 121 3.34 -5.04 14.27
N SER A 122 4.51 -4.42 14.09
CA SER A 122 5.03 -4.12 12.75
C SER A 122 5.54 -5.39 12.05
N ASP A 123 4.92 -5.81 10.94
CA ASP A 123 5.30 -7.06 10.24
C ASP A 123 6.77 -7.12 9.82
N LYS A 124 7.39 -5.97 9.55
CA LYS A 124 8.80 -5.92 9.11
C LYS A 124 9.79 -5.87 10.27
N LYS A 125 9.31 -5.89 11.53
CA LYS A 125 10.09 -5.71 12.75
C LYS A 125 11.17 -4.65 12.57
N ARG A 126 10.73 -3.42 12.28
CA ARG A 126 11.63 -2.33 11.81
C ARG A 126 12.46 -1.72 12.92
N PHE A 127 12.02 -1.88 14.15
CA PHE A 127 12.52 -1.20 15.33
C PHE A 127 12.77 -2.20 16.44
N LYS A 128 13.72 -1.87 17.31
CA LYS A 128 14.01 -2.60 18.54
C LYS A 128 13.89 -1.64 19.70
N VAL A 129 13.19 -2.06 20.75
CA VAL A 129 13.10 -1.31 22.01
C VAL A 129 13.85 -2.07 23.09
N THR A 130 14.74 -1.36 23.79
CA THR A 130 15.51 -1.87 24.93
C THR A 130 15.36 -0.88 26.09
N GLY A 131 14.59 -1.25 27.12
CA GLY A 131 14.26 -0.33 28.21
C GLY A 131 13.51 0.91 27.70
N ASN A 132 14.10 2.10 27.91
CA ASN A 132 13.59 3.40 27.46
C ASN A 132 14.21 3.89 26.13
N SER A 133 14.90 3.01 25.40
CA SER A 133 15.57 3.36 24.14
C SER A 133 14.97 2.60 22.96
N ILE A 134 14.96 3.22 21.80
CA ILE A 134 14.50 2.65 20.53
C ILE A 134 15.52 2.91 19.43
N LYS A 135 15.79 1.90 18.59
CA LYS A 135 16.57 2.06 17.35
C LYS A 135 15.84 1.48 16.15
N ALA A 136 16.20 1.95 14.97
CA ALA A 136 15.89 1.22 13.74
C ALA A 136 16.85 0.05 13.59
N ILE A 137 16.35 -1.12 13.17
CA ILE A 137 17.18 -2.32 13.00
C ILE A 137 18.03 -2.24 11.72
N GLN A 138 17.58 -1.48 10.71
CA GLN A 138 18.28 -1.37 9.43
C GLN A 138 17.85 -0.13 8.64
N GLY A 139 18.62 0.19 7.59
CA GLY A 139 18.25 1.18 6.57
C GLY A 139 18.63 2.62 6.92
N HIS A 140 19.58 2.81 7.83
CA HIS A 140 20.17 4.11 8.14
C HIS A 140 20.75 4.76 6.88
N SER A 141 20.67 6.09 6.78
CA SER A 141 21.37 6.86 5.76
C SER A 141 22.66 7.51 6.23
N PHE A 142 23.08 7.19 7.44
CA PHE A 142 24.31 7.60 8.10
C PHE A 142 24.93 6.36 8.77
N GLU A 143 26.19 6.48 9.18
CA GLU A 143 26.94 5.41 9.82
C GLU A 143 26.44 5.15 11.25
N VAL A 144 26.22 3.87 11.56
CA VAL A 144 25.96 3.38 12.90
C VAL A 144 26.84 2.15 13.14
N ASN A 145 27.33 2.01 14.36
CA ASN A 145 27.99 0.81 14.83
C ASN A 145 26.99 -0.36 14.84
N ILE A 146 27.52 -1.54 14.55
CA ILE A 146 26.77 -2.79 14.53
C ILE A 146 27.09 -3.50 15.85
N ASP A 147 26.06 -3.71 16.67
CA ASP A 147 26.18 -4.44 17.94
C ASP A 147 26.40 -5.94 17.68
N GLU A 148 25.89 -6.41 16.54
CA GLU A 148 25.87 -7.80 16.15
C GLU A 148 27.29 -8.29 15.82
N GLN A 149 27.70 -9.40 16.45
CA GLN A 149 28.90 -10.10 16.03
C GLN A 149 28.71 -10.64 14.61
N SER A 150 29.80 -10.63 13.84
CA SER A 150 29.81 -11.25 12.51
C SER A 150 29.44 -12.73 12.63
N GLN A 151 28.50 -13.20 11.82
CA GLN A 151 27.96 -14.55 11.81
C GLN A 151 28.22 -15.22 10.46
N LYS A 152 28.41 -16.55 10.46
CA LYS A 152 28.53 -17.31 9.22
C LYS A 152 27.19 -17.28 8.45
N PRO A 153 27.15 -16.73 7.23
CA PRO A 153 25.93 -16.73 6.42
C PRO A 153 25.64 -18.11 5.83
N PRO A 154 24.42 -18.33 5.28
CA PRO A 154 24.17 -19.39 4.31
C PRO A 154 25.13 -19.28 3.12
N ASP A 155 25.37 -20.39 2.41
CA ASP A 155 26.26 -20.39 1.25
C ASP A 155 25.79 -19.40 0.17
N ILE A 156 24.46 -19.29 0.00
CA ILE A 156 23.83 -18.44 -1.00
C ILE A 156 22.89 -17.42 -0.35
N LEU A 157 23.02 -16.16 -0.75
CA LEU A 157 22.10 -15.07 -0.46
C LEU A 157 21.75 -14.31 -1.73
N TYR A 158 20.73 -13.45 -1.67
CA TYR A 158 20.23 -12.69 -2.82
C TYR A 158 20.12 -11.19 -2.53
N HIS A 159 20.40 -10.37 -3.55
CA HIS A 159 20.17 -8.93 -3.50
C HIS A 159 19.49 -8.44 -4.77
N GLY A 160 18.40 -7.69 -4.62
CA GLY A 160 17.73 -7.03 -5.73
C GLY A 160 18.31 -5.64 -5.95
N ILE A 161 18.39 -5.20 -7.20
CA ILE A 161 18.69 -3.82 -7.57
C ILE A 161 17.68 -3.31 -8.62
N ARG A 162 17.58 -1.99 -8.75
CA ARG A 162 16.85 -1.38 -9.88
C ARG A 162 17.59 -1.65 -11.18
N PHE A 163 16.85 -2.01 -12.24
CA PHE A 163 17.41 -2.32 -13.57
C PHE A 163 18.44 -1.30 -14.09
N LYS A 164 18.22 0.00 -13.85
CA LYS A 164 19.13 1.07 -14.29
C LYS A 164 20.53 1.00 -13.68
N LEU A 165 20.70 0.31 -12.55
CA LEU A 165 21.98 0.15 -11.86
C LEU A 165 22.75 -1.10 -12.34
N LYS A 166 22.17 -1.91 -13.24
CA LYS A 166 22.73 -3.18 -13.69
C LYS A 166 24.17 -3.03 -14.18
N GLU A 167 24.41 -2.12 -15.11
CA GLU A 167 25.73 -1.93 -15.72
C GLU A 167 26.78 -1.53 -14.67
N THR A 168 26.47 -0.54 -13.83
CA THR A 168 27.37 -0.08 -12.76
C THR A 168 27.69 -1.19 -11.75
N VAL A 169 26.66 -1.90 -11.26
CA VAL A 169 26.83 -2.96 -10.25
C VAL A 169 27.56 -4.18 -10.83
N THR A 170 27.36 -4.49 -12.11
CA THR A 170 28.09 -5.58 -12.77
C THR A 170 29.59 -5.26 -12.90
N GLN A 171 29.96 -3.99 -13.00
CA GLN A 171 31.36 -3.55 -13.10
C GLN A 171 32.04 -3.38 -11.74
N GLN A 172 31.32 -2.85 -10.74
CA GLN A 172 31.91 -2.39 -9.48
C GLN A 172 31.56 -3.28 -8.28
N GLY A 173 30.61 -4.20 -8.44
CA GLY A 173 30.01 -4.96 -7.34
C GLY A 173 28.97 -4.13 -6.60
N LEU A 174 28.52 -4.64 -5.46
CA LEU A 174 27.68 -3.88 -4.54
C LEU A 174 28.58 -3.19 -3.51
N LEU A 175 28.47 -1.87 -3.46
CA LEU A 175 29.18 -1.05 -2.49
C LEU A 175 28.14 -0.40 -1.56
N GLY A 176 28.25 -0.68 -0.26
CA GLY A 176 27.56 0.12 0.72
C GLY A 176 28.05 1.56 0.61
N THR A 177 27.15 2.52 0.38
CA THR A 177 27.50 3.93 0.56
C THR A 177 27.94 4.15 2.00
N THR A 178 28.83 5.10 2.29
CA THR A 178 29.38 5.36 3.64
C THR A 178 28.37 5.13 4.76
N GLY A 179 28.66 4.15 5.63
CA GLY A 179 27.83 3.80 6.78
C GLY A 179 26.63 2.89 6.52
N LYS A 180 26.33 2.52 5.27
CA LYS A 180 25.21 1.62 4.93
C LYS A 180 25.66 0.20 4.65
N LEU A 181 25.00 -0.76 5.29
CA LEU A 181 25.12 -2.16 4.92
C LEU A 181 24.13 -2.52 3.80
N ILE A 182 24.56 -3.43 2.95
CA ILE A 182 23.79 -4.01 1.85
C ILE A 182 22.90 -5.12 2.43
N PRO A 183 21.55 -5.00 2.36
CA PRO A 183 20.66 -6.04 2.82
C PRO A 183 20.64 -7.22 1.83
N LEU A 184 20.79 -8.42 2.35
CA LEU A 184 20.83 -9.68 1.63
C LEU A 184 19.71 -10.59 2.15
N TYR A 185 19.10 -11.34 1.25
CA TYR A 185 17.93 -12.16 1.54
C TYR A 185 18.21 -13.65 1.31
N PRO A 186 17.66 -14.54 2.14
CA PRO A 186 17.87 -15.98 2.00
C PRO A 186 17.10 -16.59 0.81
N ASN A 187 16.18 -15.84 0.19
CA ASN A 187 15.44 -16.29 -0.98
C ASN A 187 15.35 -15.18 -2.04
N TYR A 188 15.37 -15.62 -3.29
CA TYR A 188 15.27 -14.77 -4.47
C TYR A 188 14.05 -13.84 -4.43
N TYR A 189 12.88 -14.35 -4.01
CA TYR A 189 11.63 -13.60 -4.01
C TYR A 189 11.64 -12.37 -3.11
N SER A 190 12.26 -12.47 -1.95
CA SER A 190 12.38 -11.35 -1.02
C SER A 190 13.24 -10.25 -1.62
N ALA A 191 14.35 -10.61 -2.26
CA ALA A 191 15.21 -9.69 -3.01
C ALA A 191 14.46 -9.06 -4.20
N PHE A 192 13.69 -9.87 -4.94
CA PHE A 192 12.89 -9.44 -6.08
C PHE A 192 11.82 -8.43 -5.66
N ILE A 193 10.94 -8.78 -4.71
CA ILE A 193 9.80 -7.94 -4.29
C ILE A 193 10.25 -6.58 -3.77
N VAL A 194 11.35 -6.53 -3.01
CA VAL A 194 11.85 -5.28 -2.39
C VAL A 194 12.20 -4.23 -3.44
N GLU A 195 12.80 -4.62 -4.56
CA GLU A 195 13.20 -3.70 -5.62
C GLU A 195 12.22 -3.64 -6.81
N ASN A 196 11.19 -4.48 -6.81
CA ASN A 196 10.21 -4.56 -7.89
C ASN A 196 9.16 -3.44 -7.84
N THR A 197 9.64 -2.21 -7.99
CA THR A 197 8.86 -0.96 -7.92
C THR A 197 8.78 -0.23 -9.27
N ASN A 198 9.52 -0.67 -10.29
CA ASN A 198 9.70 0.05 -11.56
C ASN A 198 9.30 -0.75 -12.82
N LYS A 199 9.07 -0.05 -13.95
CA LYS A 199 8.58 -0.62 -15.23
C LYS A 199 9.43 -1.75 -15.83
N LYS A 200 10.76 -1.74 -15.62
CA LYS A 200 11.68 -2.75 -16.16
C LYS A 200 11.89 -3.97 -15.24
N GLY A 201 11.25 -4.01 -14.07
CA GLY A 201 11.51 -5.03 -13.04
C GLY A 201 12.87 -4.82 -12.35
N PRO A 202 13.15 -5.55 -11.26
CA PRO A 202 14.45 -5.56 -10.61
C PRO A 202 15.43 -6.49 -11.37
N VAL A 203 16.71 -6.31 -11.14
CA VAL A 203 17.74 -7.32 -11.43
C VAL A 203 18.11 -7.94 -10.09
N VAL A 204 18.13 -9.27 -9.99
CA VAL A 204 18.50 -9.97 -8.76
C VAL A 204 19.84 -10.65 -8.96
N PHE A 205 20.74 -10.46 -7.99
CA PHE A 205 22.01 -11.17 -7.90
C PHE A 205 21.89 -12.28 -6.87
N GLU A 206 22.34 -13.47 -7.26
CA GLU A 206 22.78 -14.52 -6.35
C GLU A 206 24.20 -14.21 -5.91
N ILE A 207 24.47 -14.39 -4.62
CA ILE A 207 25.72 -14.03 -3.96
C ILE A 207 26.25 -15.26 -3.25
N ASN A 208 27.48 -15.66 -3.57
CA ASN A 208 28.21 -16.71 -2.85
C ASN A 208 28.71 -16.20 -1.50
N ALA A 209 27.79 -16.05 -0.56
CA ALA A 209 28.04 -15.49 0.76
C ALA A 209 28.91 -16.42 1.63
N GLY A 210 28.82 -17.74 1.44
CA GLY A 210 29.67 -18.70 2.13
C GLY A 210 31.15 -18.54 1.76
N GLU A 211 31.44 -18.42 0.46
CA GLU A 211 32.81 -18.16 -0.02
C GLU A 211 33.32 -16.79 0.41
N MET A 212 32.47 -15.75 0.36
CA MET A 212 32.80 -14.43 0.90
C MET A 212 33.18 -14.50 2.38
N TYR A 213 32.41 -15.21 3.19
CA TYR A 213 32.72 -15.35 4.62
C TYR A 213 34.07 -16.04 4.85
N ASN A 214 34.37 -17.09 4.07
CA ASN A 214 35.66 -17.79 4.13
C ASN A 214 36.84 -16.90 3.68
N ASP A 215 36.60 -15.98 2.76
CA ASP A 215 37.56 -14.97 2.31
C ASP A 215 37.69 -13.77 3.26
N GLY A 216 36.99 -13.79 4.41
CA GLY A 216 37.13 -12.81 5.50
C GLY A 216 36.13 -11.66 5.49
N TYR A 217 35.10 -11.69 4.63
CA TYR A 217 34.04 -10.69 4.65
C TYR A 217 33.09 -10.88 5.84
N GLU A 218 32.70 -9.77 6.48
CA GLU A 218 31.82 -9.78 7.63
C GLU A 218 30.34 -9.80 7.20
N PHE A 219 29.55 -10.60 7.92
CA PHE A 219 28.11 -10.71 7.72
C PHE A 219 27.38 -10.57 9.04
N TYR A 220 26.28 -9.83 9.03
CA TYR A 220 25.49 -9.56 10.22
C TYR A 220 24.05 -9.99 9.97
N LEU A 221 23.48 -10.73 10.93
CA LEU A 221 22.08 -11.13 10.88
C LEU A 221 21.29 -10.23 11.82
N THR A 222 20.34 -9.49 11.27
CA THR A 222 19.44 -8.64 12.05
C THR A 222 18.37 -9.47 12.77
N ASP A 223 17.77 -8.90 13.83
CA ASP A 223 16.62 -9.49 14.54
C ASP A 223 15.40 -9.80 13.65
N ASN A 224 15.35 -9.25 12.44
CA ASN A 224 14.29 -9.51 11.45
C ASN A 224 14.72 -10.47 10.32
N ASN A 225 15.76 -11.27 10.55
CA ASN A 225 16.27 -12.30 9.63
C ASN A 225 16.72 -11.75 8.27
N VAL A 226 17.27 -10.54 8.24
CA VAL A 226 17.90 -9.95 7.05
C VAL A 226 19.40 -9.99 7.24
N TRP A 227 20.11 -10.59 6.29
CA TRP A 227 21.56 -10.61 6.28
C TRP A 227 22.09 -9.28 5.79
N GLN A 228 23.25 -8.85 6.28
CA GLN A 228 23.83 -7.56 5.94
C GLN A 228 25.35 -7.67 5.79
N THR A 229 25.91 -6.98 4.81
CA THR A 229 27.37 -6.87 4.63
C THR A 229 27.76 -5.49 4.09
N LYS A 230 29.03 -5.11 4.22
CA LYS A 230 29.53 -3.79 3.79
C LYS A 230 29.70 -3.70 2.26
N THR A 231 30.14 -4.78 1.64
CA THR A 231 30.40 -4.84 0.19
C THR A 231 30.21 -6.26 -0.34
N VAL A 232 29.85 -6.37 -1.61
CA VAL A 232 29.84 -7.62 -2.37
C VAL A 232 30.67 -7.43 -3.64
N PRO A 233 31.88 -7.99 -3.70
CA PRO A 233 32.70 -7.95 -4.90
C PRO A 233 32.06 -8.72 -6.07
N VAL A 234 32.36 -8.27 -7.29
CA VAL A 234 31.80 -8.84 -8.53
C VAL A 234 32.03 -10.35 -8.63
N LYS A 235 33.19 -10.85 -8.18
CA LYS A 235 33.55 -12.28 -8.31
C LYS A 235 32.59 -13.24 -7.62
N TYR A 236 31.81 -12.77 -6.63
CA TYR A 236 30.83 -13.59 -5.92
C TYR A 236 29.40 -13.40 -6.41
N MET A 237 29.18 -12.57 -7.43
CA MET A 237 27.86 -12.17 -7.88
C MET A 237 27.53 -12.80 -9.23
N VAL A 238 26.34 -13.40 -9.31
CA VAL A 238 25.79 -13.90 -10.58
C VAL A 238 24.37 -13.37 -10.73
N ILE A 239 24.05 -12.80 -11.89
CA ILE A 239 22.68 -12.39 -12.20
C ILE A 239 21.83 -13.65 -12.35
N LYS A 240 20.71 -13.70 -11.64
CA LYS A 240 19.71 -14.76 -11.77
C LYS A 240 18.39 -14.19 -12.24
N SER A 241 17.74 -14.91 -13.14
CA SER A 241 16.33 -14.76 -13.45
C SER A 241 15.50 -15.73 -12.62
N LEU A 242 14.20 -15.45 -12.48
CA LEU A 242 13.35 -16.31 -11.66
C LEU A 242 13.28 -17.74 -12.19
N ASN A 243 13.26 -17.91 -13.52
CA ASN A 243 13.14 -19.20 -14.20
C ASN A 243 14.37 -20.10 -13.98
N GLU A 244 15.51 -19.53 -13.60
CA GLU A 244 16.71 -20.28 -13.23
C GLU A 244 16.67 -20.78 -11.78
N ILE A 245 15.91 -20.09 -10.91
CA ILE A 245 15.77 -20.42 -9.50
C ILE A 245 14.61 -21.39 -9.28
N ASP A 246 13.50 -21.17 -9.96
CA ASP A 246 12.31 -22.01 -9.86
C ASP A 246 11.81 -22.40 -11.25
N ARG A 247 11.31 -23.63 -11.34
CA ARG A 247 10.49 -24.03 -12.49
C ARG A 247 9.19 -23.26 -12.42
N LEU A 248 8.86 -22.58 -13.51
CA LEU A 248 7.63 -21.85 -13.63
C LEU A 248 6.66 -22.59 -14.54
N LYS A 249 5.37 -22.32 -14.38
CA LYS A 249 4.30 -22.66 -15.33
C LYS A 249 3.53 -21.41 -15.68
N LYS A 250 2.88 -21.43 -16.85
CA LYS A 250 1.93 -20.39 -17.26
C LYS A 250 0.53 -20.75 -16.78
N ILE A 251 -0.19 -19.75 -16.32
CA ILE A 251 -1.63 -19.80 -16.10
C ILE A 251 -2.26 -18.78 -17.02
N ILE A 252 -3.11 -19.26 -17.93
CA ILE A 252 -3.96 -18.41 -18.76
C ILE A 252 -5.28 -18.22 -18.03
N ILE A 253 -5.65 -16.96 -17.80
CA ILE A 253 -6.92 -16.57 -17.23
C ILE A 253 -7.71 -15.78 -18.25
N THR A 254 -8.92 -16.23 -18.56
CA THR A 254 -9.87 -15.53 -19.40
C THR A 254 -11.04 -15.07 -18.55
N ILE A 255 -11.35 -13.77 -18.60
CA ILE A 255 -12.46 -13.16 -17.88
C ILE A 255 -13.45 -12.63 -18.89
N SER A 256 -14.71 -13.03 -18.76
CA SER A 256 -15.81 -12.60 -19.63
C SER A 256 -16.89 -11.88 -18.84
N SER A 257 -17.27 -10.68 -19.28
CA SER A 257 -18.35 -9.88 -18.68
C SER A 257 -19.46 -9.64 -19.70
N PHE A 258 -20.71 -9.71 -19.23
CA PHE A 258 -21.92 -9.72 -20.04
C PHE A 258 -22.82 -8.57 -19.60
N PHE A 259 -23.30 -7.78 -20.55
CA PHE A 259 -24.22 -6.67 -20.31
C PHE A 259 -25.41 -6.82 -21.25
N THR A 260 -26.58 -7.19 -20.72
CA THR A 260 -27.82 -7.23 -21.50
C THR A 260 -28.32 -5.81 -21.69
N LYS A 261 -28.63 -5.41 -22.93
CA LYS A 261 -29.22 -4.10 -23.23
C LYS A 261 -30.70 -4.12 -22.86
N ILE A 262 -31.16 -3.11 -22.11
CA ILE A 262 -32.58 -2.88 -21.83
C ILE A 262 -33.16 -1.84 -22.80
N THR A 263 -32.31 -0.92 -23.27
CA THR A 263 -32.68 0.11 -24.23
C THR A 263 -32.64 -0.42 -25.66
N ASN A 264 -33.59 0.02 -26.49
CA ASN A 264 -33.64 -0.28 -27.92
C ASN A 264 -32.74 0.66 -28.76
N ALA A 265 -32.08 1.63 -28.12
CA ALA A 265 -31.21 2.58 -28.80
C ALA A 265 -29.78 2.05 -28.95
N ASP A 266 -29.10 2.49 -30.00
CA ASP A 266 -27.69 2.17 -30.21
C ASP A 266 -26.83 2.78 -29.10
N ILE A 267 -25.97 1.94 -28.52
CA ILE A 267 -25.04 2.35 -27.48
C ILE A 267 -23.67 2.53 -28.10
N VAL A 268 -23.14 3.76 -28.03
CA VAL A 268 -21.79 4.10 -28.45
C VAL A 268 -20.83 3.86 -27.29
N LEU A 269 -19.93 2.90 -27.45
CA LEU A 269 -18.88 2.60 -26.48
C LEU A 269 -17.69 3.55 -26.66
N ASP A 270 -17.07 3.96 -25.55
CA ASP A 270 -15.79 4.69 -25.56
C ASP A 270 -14.64 3.67 -25.56
N PRO A 271 -13.94 3.45 -26.70
CA PRO A 271 -12.93 2.42 -26.83
C PRO A 271 -11.67 2.71 -26.01
N GLY A 272 -11.47 3.95 -25.55
CA GLY A 272 -10.28 4.40 -24.83
C GLY A 272 -10.23 3.98 -23.36
N PHE A 273 -11.30 3.39 -22.81
CA PHE A 273 -11.33 3.01 -21.40
C PHE A 273 -12.16 1.75 -21.15
N ASN A 274 -11.50 0.61 -21.31
CA ASN A 274 -11.94 -0.63 -20.69
C ASN A 274 -11.15 -0.82 -19.41
N ARG A 275 -11.84 -0.86 -18.26
CA ARG A 275 -11.17 -1.16 -16.99
C ARG A 275 -10.86 -2.65 -16.99
N ASP A 276 -9.58 -2.99 -17.08
CA ASP A 276 -9.13 -4.37 -16.93
C ASP A 276 -9.70 -4.97 -15.62
N PRO A 277 -10.07 -6.26 -15.64
CA PRO A 277 -10.68 -6.90 -14.50
C PRO A 277 -9.68 -7.02 -13.35
N SER A 278 -10.24 -7.16 -12.15
CA SER A 278 -9.47 -7.46 -10.95
C SER A 278 -9.91 -8.79 -10.36
N ILE A 279 -8.93 -9.59 -9.94
CA ILE A 279 -9.10 -10.96 -9.48
C ILE A 279 -8.70 -11.01 -8.01
N TYR A 280 -9.61 -11.45 -7.15
CA TYR A 280 -9.24 -11.76 -5.77
C TYR A 280 -8.55 -13.12 -5.73
N VAL A 281 -7.38 -13.14 -5.13
CA VAL A 281 -6.63 -14.37 -4.92
C VAL A 281 -6.39 -14.60 -3.44
N GLU A 282 -6.40 -15.88 -3.07
CA GLU A 282 -5.98 -16.37 -1.77
C GLU A 282 -4.54 -16.84 -1.90
N ASN A 283 -3.69 -16.43 -0.96
CA ASN A 283 -2.25 -16.76 -0.92
C ASN A 283 -1.49 -16.38 -2.20
N CYS A 284 -1.11 -15.11 -2.31
CA CYS A 284 -0.24 -14.67 -3.41
C CYS A 284 1.07 -15.49 -3.42
N TYR A 285 1.35 -16.21 -4.52
CA TYR A 285 2.52 -17.10 -4.61
C TYR A 285 3.87 -16.40 -4.39
N LEU A 286 3.91 -15.09 -4.62
CA LEU A 286 5.13 -14.29 -4.53
C LEU A 286 5.32 -13.70 -3.14
N CYS A 287 4.33 -12.95 -2.62
CA CYS A 287 4.46 -12.29 -1.31
C CYS A 287 3.83 -13.04 -0.13
N ASN A 288 3.19 -14.18 -0.38
CA ASN A 288 2.42 -14.97 0.59
C ASN A 288 1.29 -14.20 1.30
N SER A 289 0.79 -13.12 0.68
CA SER A 289 -0.37 -12.41 1.23
C SER A 289 -1.58 -13.34 1.26
N LYS A 290 -2.18 -13.51 2.44
CA LYS A 290 -3.37 -14.36 2.65
C LYS A 290 -4.51 -13.97 1.71
N ARG A 291 -4.70 -12.66 1.48
CA ARG A 291 -5.67 -12.10 0.54
C ARG A 291 -5.02 -11.02 -0.29
N ALA A 292 -5.19 -11.08 -1.60
CA ALA A 292 -4.70 -10.04 -2.49
C ALA A 292 -5.69 -9.79 -3.63
N LEU A 293 -5.67 -8.56 -4.15
CA LEU A 293 -6.32 -8.19 -5.38
C LEU A 293 -5.26 -8.12 -6.48
N TYR A 294 -5.37 -9.02 -7.45
CA TYR A 294 -4.59 -8.97 -8.67
C TYR A 294 -5.32 -8.07 -9.66
N TRP A 295 -4.67 -7.00 -10.09
CA TRP A 295 -5.22 -6.09 -11.11
C TRP A 295 -4.22 -5.96 -12.25
N PHE A 296 -4.75 -5.95 -13.46
CA PHE A 296 -3.96 -5.70 -14.66
C PHE A 296 -4.03 -4.22 -14.99
N TYR A 297 -2.88 -3.59 -15.15
CA TYR A 297 -2.77 -2.17 -15.42
C TYR A 297 -1.56 -1.90 -16.31
N ASP A 298 -1.74 -1.15 -17.40
CA ASP A 298 -0.66 -0.80 -18.34
C ASP A 298 0.08 -2.07 -18.85
N GLY A 299 -0.68 -3.14 -19.14
CA GLY A 299 -0.16 -4.43 -19.59
C GLY A 299 0.58 -5.25 -18.52
N ARG A 300 0.53 -4.85 -17.24
CA ARG A 300 1.25 -5.50 -16.13
C ARG A 300 0.29 -6.09 -15.13
N LEU A 301 0.65 -7.23 -14.56
CA LEU A 301 -0.02 -7.78 -13.39
C LEU A 301 0.60 -7.23 -12.11
N ILE A 302 -0.23 -6.72 -11.22
CA ILE A 302 0.19 -6.22 -9.92
C ILE A 302 -0.62 -6.95 -8.84
N CYS A 303 0.05 -7.37 -7.79
CA CYS A 303 -0.58 -7.82 -6.55
C CYS A 303 -0.76 -6.62 -5.62
N ASN A 304 -1.98 -6.39 -5.15
CA ASN A 304 -2.27 -5.50 -4.03
C ASN A 304 -2.71 -6.33 -2.83
N GLU A 305 -1.90 -6.41 -1.79
CA GLU A 305 -2.30 -7.05 -0.53
C GLU A 305 -3.54 -6.35 0.05
N LEU A 306 -4.53 -7.14 0.47
CA LEU A 306 -5.74 -6.64 1.11
C LEU A 306 -5.60 -6.81 2.62
N THR A 307 -5.42 -5.69 3.32
CA THR A 307 -5.29 -5.64 4.77
C THR A 307 -5.91 -4.35 5.30
N TYR A 308 -6.58 -4.45 6.44
CA TYR A 308 -7.30 -3.34 7.09
C TYR A 308 -6.47 -2.66 8.18
N GLU A 309 -5.46 -3.35 8.70
CA GLU A 309 -4.68 -2.91 9.87
C GLU A 309 -3.42 -2.13 9.49
N ARG A 310 -2.96 -2.29 8.24
CA ARG A 310 -1.75 -1.68 7.72
C ARG A 310 -1.94 -1.29 6.26
N PRO A 311 -1.03 -0.51 5.66
CA PRO A 311 -1.14 -0.22 4.24
C PRO A 311 -0.88 -1.46 3.40
N ALA A 312 -1.67 -1.57 2.34
CA ALA A 312 -1.51 -2.55 1.29
C ALA A 312 -0.08 -2.54 0.74
N LYS A 313 0.57 -3.70 0.72
CA LYS A 313 1.80 -3.88 -0.05
C LYS A 313 1.42 -4.18 -1.50
N SER A 314 1.89 -3.33 -2.40
CA SER A 314 1.78 -3.55 -3.84
C SER A 314 3.12 -3.98 -4.42
N HIS A 315 3.12 -5.01 -5.26
CA HIS A 315 4.29 -5.42 -6.03
C HIS A 315 3.86 -6.01 -7.36
N ARG A 316 4.75 -5.96 -8.35
CA ARG A 316 4.48 -6.53 -9.66
C ARG A 316 4.66 -8.05 -9.64
N LEU A 317 3.80 -8.74 -10.36
CA LEU A 317 3.90 -10.18 -10.60
C LEU A 317 4.40 -10.44 -12.01
N LEU A 318 4.84 -11.67 -12.27
CA LEU A 318 5.14 -12.10 -13.62
C LEU A 318 3.82 -12.40 -14.33
N GLY A 319 3.46 -11.52 -15.26
CA GLY A 319 2.26 -11.67 -16.04
C GLY A 319 1.97 -10.46 -16.90
N ARG A 320 1.15 -10.69 -17.92
CA ARG A 320 0.78 -9.71 -18.93
C ARG A 320 -0.62 -9.97 -19.48
N LYS A 321 -1.21 -8.93 -20.03
CA LYS A 321 -2.42 -9.05 -20.85
C LYS A 321 -2.03 -9.62 -22.21
N THR A 322 -2.73 -10.66 -22.65
CA THR A 322 -2.47 -11.35 -23.93
C THR A 322 -3.53 -11.06 -24.98
N GLY A 323 -4.74 -10.66 -24.57
CA GLY A 323 -5.80 -10.34 -25.52
C GLY A 323 -6.96 -9.57 -24.90
N PHE A 324 -7.73 -8.92 -25.77
CA PHE A 324 -8.99 -8.28 -25.45
C PHE A 324 -9.94 -8.43 -26.64
N GLU A 325 -11.19 -8.79 -26.37
CA GLU A 325 -12.25 -8.95 -27.36
C GLU A 325 -13.48 -8.18 -26.86
N GLN A 326 -14.11 -7.45 -27.77
CA GLN A 326 -15.37 -6.74 -27.54
C GLN A 326 -16.36 -7.14 -28.61
N ILE A 327 -17.48 -7.71 -28.19
CA ILE A 327 -18.58 -8.14 -29.06
C ILE A 327 -19.80 -7.32 -28.66
N GLN A 328 -20.44 -6.66 -29.63
CA GLN A 328 -21.69 -5.94 -29.44
C GLN A 328 -22.69 -6.41 -30.49
N ASN A 329 -23.86 -6.85 -30.05
CA ASN A 329 -25.00 -7.14 -30.90
C ASN A 329 -26.23 -6.34 -30.44
N GLU A 330 -27.40 -6.59 -31.02
CA GLU A 330 -28.64 -5.86 -30.68
C GLU A 330 -29.09 -6.08 -29.21
N LYS A 331 -28.77 -7.23 -28.62
CA LYS A 331 -29.26 -7.64 -27.29
C LYS A 331 -28.24 -7.48 -26.17
N GLU A 332 -26.95 -7.58 -26.47
CA GLU A 332 -25.91 -7.63 -25.45
C GLU A 332 -24.58 -7.03 -25.90
N ILE A 333 -23.75 -6.72 -24.90
CA ILE A 333 -22.33 -6.45 -25.04
C ILE A 333 -21.56 -7.49 -24.21
N ILE A 334 -20.61 -8.16 -24.85
CA ILE A 334 -19.71 -9.12 -24.23
C ILE A 334 -18.29 -8.56 -24.31
N LEU A 335 -17.64 -8.44 -23.16
CA LEU A 335 -16.21 -8.15 -23.09
C LEU A 335 -15.45 -9.39 -22.64
N ARG A 336 -14.34 -9.71 -23.29
CA ARG A 336 -13.41 -10.74 -22.85
C ARG A 336 -11.99 -10.20 -22.77
N SER A 337 -11.27 -10.59 -21.73
CA SER A 337 -9.87 -10.26 -21.57
C SER A 337 -9.10 -11.50 -21.14
N ALA A 338 -7.97 -11.74 -21.81
CA ALA A 338 -7.09 -12.86 -21.54
C ALA A 338 -5.78 -12.35 -20.93
N PHE A 339 -5.31 -13.07 -19.92
CA PHE A 339 -4.10 -12.77 -19.18
C PHE A 339 -3.25 -14.01 -19.04
N GLU A 340 -1.95 -13.82 -19.10
CA GLU A 340 -0.94 -14.83 -18.81
C GLU A 340 -0.27 -14.46 -17.48
N ILE A 341 -0.19 -15.41 -16.57
CA ILE A 341 0.52 -15.30 -15.30
C ILE A 341 1.56 -16.40 -15.24
N GLU A 342 2.81 -16.05 -14.94
CA GLU A 342 3.87 -17.02 -14.67
C GLU A 342 4.00 -17.19 -13.16
N ILE A 343 3.75 -18.41 -12.69
CA ILE A 343 3.87 -18.78 -11.28
C ILE A 343 4.78 -19.99 -11.14
N ARG A 344 5.22 -20.29 -9.92
CA ARG A 344 5.98 -21.51 -9.64
C ARG A 344 5.19 -22.75 -10.03
N GLU A 345 5.91 -23.78 -10.46
CA GLU A 345 5.33 -25.07 -10.85
C GLU A 345 4.51 -25.69 -9.71
N ASP A 346 5.00 -25.58 -8.46
CA ASP A 346 4.35 -26.08 -7.24
C ASP A 346 3.29 -25.14 -6.65
N ALA A 347 3.21 -23.90 -7.12
CA ALA A 347 2.20 -22.96 -6.64
C ALA A 347 0.84 -23.21 -7.30
N GLU A 348 -0.23 -22.97 -6.54
CA GLU A 348 -1.59 -22.97 -7.05
C GLU A 348 -2.17 -21.57 -6.95
N LEU A 349 -2.83 -21.12 -8.02
CA LEU A 349 -3.54 -19.85 -8.01
C LEU A 349 -4.98 -20.08 -7.55
N GLN A 350 -5.27 -19.72 -6.30
CA GLN A 350 -6.59 -19.84 -5.72
C GLN A 350 -7.39 -18.56 -5.96
N ILE A 351 -8.21 -18.56 -7.02
CA ILE A 351 -9.13 -17.46 -7.31
C ILE A 351 -10.38 -17.60 -6.44
N SER A 352 -10.70 -16.56 -5.67
CA SER A 352 -11.83 -16.58 -4.76
C SER A 352 -13.15 -16.61 -5.55
N LYS A 353 -13.94 -17.69 -5.39
CA LYS A 353 -15.21 -17.92 -6.11
C LYS A 353 -16.38 -17.03 -5.65
N ASN A 354 -16.29 -16.44 -4.44
CA ASN A 354 -17.39 -15.70 -3.78
C ASN A 354 -17.23 -14.18 -3.81
N SER A 355 -16.10 -13.66 -4.27
CA SER A 355 -15.88 -12.23 -4.31
C SER A 355 -16.19 -11.73 -5.70
N LEU A 356 -16.95 -10.64 -5.77
CA LEU A 356 -17.23 -9.88 -6.98
C LEU A 356 -15.90 -9.45 -7.59
N SER A 357 -15.25 -10.33 -8.37
CA SER A 357 -14.20 -9.94 -9.30
C SER A 357 -14.83 -8.81 -10.08
N HIS A 358 -14.26 -7.61 -10.01
CA HIS A 358 -14.79 -6.54 -10.82
C HIS A 358 -14.55 -7.02 -12.24
N GLY A 359 -15.64 -7.45 -12.89
CA GLY A 359 -15.64 -7.80 -14.29
C GLY A 359 -15.12 -6.62 -15.10
N ILE A 360 -15.01 -6.82 -16.39
CA ILE A 360 -14.52 -5.77 -17.27
C ILE A 360 -15.56 -4.63 -17.26
N GLY A 361 -15.11 -3.41 -16.96
CA GLY A 361 -15.96 -2.22 -16.98
C GLY A 361 -16.02 -1.62 -18.37
N ILE A 362 -17.21 -1.20 -18.79
CA ILE A 362 -17.46 -0.45 -20.04
C ILE A 362 -17.66 1.03 -19.74
N ARG A 363 -17.15 1.89 -20.64
CA ARG A 363 -17.62 3.27 -20.78
C ARG A 363 -18.48 3.40 -22.02
N PHE A 364 -19.52 4.20 -21.92
CA PHE A 364 -20.48 4.39 -22.99
C PHE A 364 -21.13 5.77 -22.90
N HIS A 365 -21.59 6.29 -24.04
CA HIS A 365 -22.47 7.45 -24.06
C HIS A 365 -23.91 7.00 -23.85
N CYS A 366 -24.62 7.65 -22.92
CA CYS A 366 -26.03 7.37 -22.71
C CYS A 366 -26.82 7.71 -23.98
N PRO A 367 -27.60 6.77 -24.57
CA PRO A 367 -28.36 7.06 -25.78
C PRO A 367 -29.47 8.10 -25.59
N HIS A 368 -29.85 8.41 -24.34
CA HIS A 368 -30.95 9.33 -24.05
C HIS A 368 -30.49 10.77 -23.77
N CYS A 369 -29.39 10.96 -23.04
CA CYS A 369 -28.88 12.28 -22.69
C CYS A 369 -27.48 12.59 -23.24
N ASN A 370 -26.87 11.64 -23.96
CA ASN A 370 -25.53 11.71 -24.54
C ASN A 370 -24.35 11.89 -23.55
N GLU A 371 -24.64 11.92 -22.25
CA GLU A 371 -23.62 12.02 -21.20
C GLU A 371 -22.78 10.75 -21.10
N LEU A 372 -21.48 10.92 -20.81
CA LEU A 372 -20.55 9.83 -20.62
C LEU A 372 -20.87 9.07 -19.32
N ASN A 373 -20.97 7.76 -19.43
CA ASN A 373 -21.33 6.86 -18.33
C ASN A 373 -20.36 5.67 -18.25
N MET A 374 -20.41 4.97 -17.12
CA MET A 374 -19.62 3.76 -16.88
C MET A 374 -20.50 2.68 -16.25
N ALA A 375 -20.34 1.43 -16.72
CA ALA A 375 -20.98 0.26 -16.14
C ALA A 375 -19.94 -0.81 -15.83
N ALA A 376 -20.13 -1.56 -14.75
CA ALA A 376 -19.27 -2.67 -14.37
C ALA A 376 -20.11 -3.92 -14.08
N ASN A 377 -19.71 -5.07 -14.63
CA ASN A 377 -20.41 -6.34 -14.44
C ASN A 377 -20.02 -7.06 -13.13
N GLY A 378 -19.88 -6.30 -12.06
CA GLY A 378 -19.58 -6.80 -10.71
C GLY A 378 -20.80 -6.78 -9.79
N LYS A 379 -22.02 -6.71 -10.36
CA LYS A 379 -23.29 -6.63 -9.63
C LYS A 379 -23.99 -8.00 -9.60
N LYS A 380 -24.98 -8.15 -8.72
CA LYS A 380 -25.80 -9.38 -8.65
C LYS A 380 -26.68 -9.51 -9.90
N THR A 381 -27.01 -10.75 -10.25
CA THR A 381 -27.95 -11.02 -11.33
C THR A 381 -29.31 -10.38 -11.04
N GLY A 382 -29.91 -9.74 -12.04
CA GLY A 382 -31.18 -9.03 -11.95
C GLY A 382 -31.06 -7.54 -11.66
N GLU A 383 -29.88 -7.01 -11.35
CA GLU A 383 -29.69 -5.57 -11.16
C GLU A 383 -29.66 -4.81 -12.50
N GLU A 384 -30.34 -3.67 -12.52
CA GLU A 384 -30.27 -2.70 -13.60
C GLU A 384 -29.11 -1.71 -13.37
N ILE A 385 -28.51 -1.27 -14.47
CA ILE A 385 -27.52 -0.22 -14.52
C ILE A 385 -28.13 0.95 -15.27
N ASN A 386 -28.38 2.01 -14.52
CA ASN A 386 -28.99 3.23 -15.03
C ASN A 386 -27.90 4.25 -15.41
N CYS A 387 -28.23 5.15 -16.34
CA CYS A 387 -27.45 6.35 -16.57
C CYS A 387 -27.37 7.17 -15.27
N ILE A 388 -26.17 7.58 -14.87
CA ILE A 388 -25.96 8.35 -13.63
C ILE A 388 -26.58 9.76 -13.70
N VAL A 389 -26.83 10.27 -14.91
CA VAL A 389 -27.36 11.62 -15.13
C VAL A 389 -28.87 11.62 -15.28
N CYS A 390 -29.42 10.86 -16.23
CA CYS A 390 -30.85 10.86 -16.52
C CYS A 390 -31.62 9.72 -15.84
N ASN A 391 -30.93 8.84 -15.10
CA ASN A 391 -31.49 7.69 -14.40
C ASN A 391 -32.26 6.68 -15.27
N THR A 392 -32.12 6.74 -16.60
CA THR A 392 -32.73 5.77 -17.52
C THR A 392 -32.01 4.43 -17.43
N PRO A 393 -32.73 3.29 -17.32
CA PRO A 393 -32.12 1.97 -17.37
C PRO A 393 -31.46 1.70 -18.73
N ILE A 394 -30.18 1.30 -18.70
CA ILE A 394 -29.40 1.04 -19.91
C ILE A 394 -29.10 -0.45 -20.05
N PHE A 395 -28.59 -1.05 -18.98
CA PHE A 395 -28.19 -2.46 -18.96
C PHE A 395 -28.86 -3.23 -17.83
N LYS A 396 -29.01 -4.53 -18.03
CA LYS A 396 -29.33 -5.50 -17.00
C LYS A 396 -28.18 -6.50 -16.87
N ILE A 397 -27.84 -6.85 -15.65
CA ILE A 397 -26.91 -7.95 -15.39
C ILE A 397 -27.71 -9.24 -15.27
N ASP A 398 -27.90 -9.98 -16.36
CA ASP A 398 -28.58 -11.29 -16.30
C ASP A 398 -27.60 -12.45 -16.07
N LYS A 399 -26.30 -12.22 -16.33
CA LYS A 399 -25.25 -13.23 -16.22
C LYS A 399 -24.03 -12.69 -15.46
N LEU A 400 -23.55 -13.46 -14.49
CA LEU A 400 -22.34 -13.12 -13.73
C LEU A 400 -21.10 -13.15 -14.62
N THR A 401 -20.07 -12.42 -14.20
CA THR A 401 -18.75 -12.51 -14.82
C THR A 401 -18.21 -13.94 -14.72
N GLU A 402 -17.75 -14.47 -15.85
CA GLU A 402 -17.14 -15.81 -15.94
C GLU A 402 -15.62 -15.70 -15.88
N ILE A 403 -14.99 -16.59 -15.13
CA ILE A 403 -13.54 -16.72 -15.04
C ILE A 403 -13.17 -18.15 -15.41
N HIS A 404 -12.36 -18.29 -16.46
CA HIS A 404 -11.78 -19.56 -16.87
C HIS A 404 -10.27 -19.53 -16.67
N GLN A 405 -9.72 -20.61 -16.12
CA GLN A 405 -8.30 -20.75 -15.83
C GLN A 405 -7.78 -22.04 -16.46
N VAL A 406 -6.65 -21.95 -17.17
CA VAL A 406 -5.95 -23.09 -17.76
C VAL A 406 -4.47 -23.01 -17.41
N ALA A 407 -3.90 -24.08 -16.86
CA ALA A 407 -2.46 -24.20 -16.66
C ALA A 407 -1.79 -24.74 -17.91
N VAL A 408 -0.67 -24.15 -18.32
CA VAL A 408 0.11 -24.51 -19.50
C VAL A 408 1.57 -24.64 -19.08
N PRO A 409 2.27 -25.73 -19.45
CA PRO A 409 3.72 -25.82 -19.28
C PRO A 409 4.44 -24.67 -20.01
N LEU A 410 5.57 -24.23 -19.46
CA LEU A 410 6.27 -23.04 -19.94
C LEU A 410 7.12 -23.27 -21.19
#